data_AF-A0A9R0V7P9-F1
#
_entry.id   AF-A0A9R0V7P9-F1
#
_cell.length_a   1.000
_cell.length_b   1.000
_cell.length_c   1.000
_cell.angle_alpha   90.00
_cell.angle_beta   90.00
_cell.angle_gamma   90.00
#
_symmetry.space_group_name_H-M   'P 1'
#
loop_
_entity.id
_entity.type
_entity.pdbx_description
1 polymer ?
#
loop_
_entity_poly.entity_id
_entity_poly.type
_entity_poly.pdbx_seq_one_letter_code
_entity_poly.pdbx_strand_id
1 'polypeptide(L)'
;MNHSLEKMEFLVFSYITISASTWVEPHGRCTVVFSLAWSSPDVKFKKGSTYHRRYTKFYGTSPRSAINLAQDALMKYKHWEEEIDKWQTPILRDERFPEWYKITLFNELYFLVAGGTVWIDSDLSSSLPEDSDLPLHNSTCNSTVPLIGSSPPDFDDKENVGKFLYLEGVEYFMWCTYDVHFYASFALLDLFPKIELSIQRDFARAVLREDKTRVRFLADGTWGTRKVIGAVPHDLGAHDPWHELNAYNIHDTSRWKDLNPRFVLQVYRDFAATDDMSFGKDVWPAVCTAMEYIEQFDRDGDCMIENDGFPDQTYDAWTVLGVSAYCGCLWLAALQAAAAMARSLGHGDYADRCMVKFAKAKHVFEAKLWNGSYFNYDSGTSYSSRSIQADQLAGQWYTASSGLPPLFDEDRIKCTLQKIFDYNVMRVKGGRIGAVNGITQMGR
;
A
#
# COMPACT_ATOMS: atom_id res chain seq x y z
N MET A 1 22.77 -7.23 55.25
CA MET A 1 21.82 -7.34 54.12
C MET A 1 22.03 -6.13 53.23
N ASN A 2 22.54 -6.36 52.04
CA ASN A 2 22.80 -5.33 51.02
C ASN A 2 21.46 -4.81 50.49
N HIS A 3 21.17 -3.53 50.68
CA HIS A 3 20.27 -2.81 49.79
C HIS A 3 21.11 -2.01 48.80
N SER A 4 21.07 -2.46 47.55
CA SER A 4 21.60 -1.75 46.41
C SER A 4 20.84 -0.43 46.27
N LEU A 5 21.56 0.67 46.42
CA LEU A 5 21.14 1.99 45.95
C LEU A 5 20.91 1.88 44.43
N GLU A 6 19.65 2.02 44.03
CA GLU A 6 19.28 2.28 42.64
C GLU A 6 20.02 3.54 42.18
N LYS A 7 20.86 3.38 41.15
CA LYS A 7 21.43 4.52 40.42
C LYS A 7 20.28 5.26 39.76
N MET A 8 19.85 6.38 40.35
CA MET A 8 19.19 7.44 39.61
C MET A 8 20.19 8.00 38.59
N GLU A 9 20.04 7.62 37.32
CA GLU A 9 20.67 8.35 36.23
C GLU A 9 19.99 9.71 36.10
N PHE A 10 20.67 10.75 36.56
CA PHE A 10 20.29 12.12 36.25
C PHE A 10 20.57 12.36 34.76
N LEU A 11 19.52 12.43 33.95
CA LEU A 11 19.58 13.00 32.61
C LEU A 11 19.89 14.49 32.73
N VAL A 12 21.17 14.85 32.62
CA VAL A 12 21.60 16.25 32.51
C VAL A 12 21.26 16.73 31.10
N PHE A 13 20.13 17.42 30.95
CA PHE A 13 19.83 18.16 29.72
C PHE A 13 20.71 19.41 29.67
N SER A 14 21.68 19.42 28.77
CA SER A 14 22.44 20.63 28.45
C SER A 14 21.64 21.43 27.42
N TYR A 15 21.13 22.60 27.80
CA TYR A 15 20.44 23.48 26.85
C TYR A 15 21.48 24.31 26.08
N ILE A 16 21.42 24.28 24.76
CA ILE A 16 22.29 25.08 23.87
C ILE A 16 21.44 26.18 23.26
N THR A 17 21.92 27.43 23.34
CA THR A 17 21.32 28.59 22.65
C THR A 17 22.28 29.06 21.57
N ILE A 18 21.76 29.30 20.37
CA ILE A 18 22.50 29.93 19.26
C ILE A 18 21.80 31.25 18.95
N SER A 19 22.57 32.33 18.84
CA SER A 19 22.05 33.65 18.45
C SER A 19 22.94 34.28 17.39
N ALA A 20 22.36 35.18 16.60
CA ALA A 20 23.07 36.00 15.63
C ALA A 20 22.63 37.46 15.83
N SER A 21 23.57 38.39 15.67
CA SER A 21 23.30 39.84 15.76
C SER A 21 23.73 40.49 14.46
N THR A 22 22.89 41.36 13.92
CA THR A 22 23.13 42.11 12.69
C THR A 22 22.58 43.51 12.81
N TRP A 23 23.16 44.45 12.07
CA TRP A 23 22.66 45.82 11.94
C TRP A 23 21.93 45.95 10.61
N VAL A 24 20.74 46.56 10.63
CA VAL A 24 19.93 46.80 9.44
C VAL A 24 19.66 48.29 9.33
N GLU A 25 20.15 48.90 8.25
CA GLU A 25 19.91 50.32 7.95
C GLU A 25 18.41 50.61 7.72
N PRO A 26 17.95 51.87 7.89
CA PRO A 26 16.60 52.26 7.47
C PRO A 26 16.34 51.87 6.01
N HIS A 27 15.22 51.18 5.77
CA HIS A 27 14.86 50.59 4.46
C HIS A 27 15.80 49.49 3.93
N GLY A 28 16.77 49.03 4.74
CA GLY A 28 17.62 47.88 4.43
C GLY A 28 16.93 46.53 4.68
N ARG A 29 17.54 45.45 4.16
CA ARG A 29 17.14 44.06 4.42
C ARG A 29 18.37 43.23 4.75
N CYS A 30 18.31 42.46 5.82
CA CYS A 30 19.32 41.46 6.16
C CYS A 30 18.63 40.09 6.27
N THR A 31 19.31 39.04 5.83
CA THR A 31 18.84 37.66 5.94
C THR A 31 19.85 36.87 6.76
N VAL A 32 19.38 36.24 7.84
CA VAL A 32 20.16 35.33 8.67
C VAL A 32 19.52 33.95 8.56
N VAL A 33 20.34 32.93 8.34
CA VAL A 33 19.88 31.56 8.12
C VAL A 33 20.39 30.68 9.25
N PHE A 34 19.49 29.85 9.78
CA PHE A 34 19.79 28.84 10.78
C PHE A 34 19.45 27.46 10.20
N SER A 35 20.16 26.43 10.66
CA SER A 35 19.87 25.05 10.33
C SER A 35 19.75 24.22 11.61
N LEU A 36 18.74 23.35 11.64
CA LEU A 36 18.58 22.32 12.66
C LEU A 36 18.77 20.97 11.99
N ALA A 37 19.68 20.16 12.55
CA ALA A 37 19.90 18.79 12.11
C ALA A 37 20.08 17.88 13.32
N TRP A 38 19.69 16.63 13.19
CA TRP A 38 19.92 15.59 14.17
C TRP A 38 20.49 14.34 13.49
N SER A 39 21.41 13.66 14.18
CA SER A 39 21.90 12.34 13.77
C SER A 39 21.36 11.29 14.73
N SER A 40 20.35 10.55 14.28
CA SER A 40 19.78 9.39 14.96
C SER A 40 19.89 8.21 13.98
N PRO A 41 21.05 7.55 13.93
CA PRO A 41 21.39 6.64 12.84
C PRO A 41 20.59 5.34 12.90
N ASP A 42 20.15 4.92 14.08
CA ASP A 42 19.55 3.62 14.30
C ASP A 42 18.01 3.72 14.41
N VAL A 43 17.34 2.77 13.76
CA VAL A 43 15.93 2.44 13.98
C VAL A 43 15.88 1.10 14.67
N LYS A 44 15.27 1.07 15.85
CA LYS A 44 15.11 -0.16 16.63
C LYS A 44 13.64 -0.54 16.71
N PHE A 45 13.31 -1.73 16.23
CA PHE A 45 11.98 -2.30 16.37
C PHE A 45 11.86 -3.12 17.66
N LYS A 46 10.64 -3.26 18.17
CA LYS A 46 10.37 -3.80 19.52
C LYS A 46 10.88 -5.24 19.71
N LYS A 47 10.90 -6.05 18.65
CA LYS A 47 11.39 -7.44 18.70
C LYS A 47 12.91 -7.60 18.53
N GLY A 48 13.64 -6.49 18.42
CA GLY A 48 15.11 -6.48 18.55
C GLY A 48 15.86 -6.12 17.28
N SER A 49 15.21 -6.20 16.10
CA SER A 49 15.80 -5.81 14.83
C SER A 49 16.19 -4.33 14.86
N THR A 50 17.45 -4.06 14.53
CA THR A 50 18.03 -2.72 14.49
C THR A 50 18.61 -2.49 13.10
N TYR A 51 18.23 -1.38 12.49
CA TYR A 51 18.66 -1.01 11.14
C TYR A 51 19.21 0.40 11.12
N HIS A 52 20.08 0.70 10.17
CA HIS A 52 20.53 2.06 9.94
C HIS A 52 19.55 2.82 9.03
N ARG A 53 19.19 4.04 9.43
CA ARG A 53 18.41 4.96 8.61
C ARG A 53 19.16 5.28 7.32
N ARG A 54 18.43 5.42 6.22
CA ARG A 54 18.98 5.60 4.88
C ARG A 54 20.01 6.74 4.76
N TYR A 55 19.84 7.84 5.50
CA TYR A 55 20.77 8.97 5.43
C TYR A 55 22.21 8.61 5.83
N THR A 56 22.41 7.55 6.63
CA THR A 56 23.74 7.12 7.08
C THR A 56 24.62 6.63 5.93
N LYS A 57 24.04 6.22 4.80
CA LYS A 57 24.79 5.91 3.57
C LYS A 57 25.59 7.11 3.05
N PHE A 58 25.11 8.33 3.30
CA PHE A 58 25.74 9.57 2.84
C PHE A 58 26.60 10.23 3.92
N TYR A 59 26.19 10.14 5.19
CA TYR A 59 26.82 10.89 6.30
C TYR A 59 27.47 10.00 7.38
N GLY A 60 27.38 8.67 7.25
CA GLY A 60 27.81 7.71 8.25
C GLY A 60 26.88 7.62 9.47
N THR A 61 27.25 6.75 10.42
CA THR A 61 26.47 6.46 11.65
C THR A 61 26.92 7.26 12.87
N SER A 62 27.83 8.22 12.72
CA SER A 62 28.33 9.00 13.86
C SER A 62 27.24 9.93 14.41
N PRO A 63 27.10 10.09 15.73
CA PRO A 63 26.31 11.18 16.29
C PRO A 63 26.81 12.56 15.84
N ARG A 64 28.11 12.68 15.49
CA ARG A 64 28.70 13.92 14.94
C ARG A 64 28.32 14.21 13.49
N SER A 65 27.69 13.27 12.78
CA SER A 65 27.18 13.49 11.42
C SER A 65 26.16 14.63 11.35
N ALA A 66 25.53 15.00 12.48
CA ALA A 66 24.66 16.17 12.58
C ALA A 66 25.34 17.48 12.17
N ILE A 67 26.66 17.61 12.39
CA ILE A 67 27.44 18.79 11.98
C ILE A 67 27.48 18.88 10.45
N ASN A 68 27.80 17.77 9.79
CA ASN A 68 27.86 17.70 8.33
C ASN A 68 26.48 17.93 7.71
N LEU A 69 25.43 17.36 8.29
CA LEU A 69 24.04 17.59 7.87
C LEU A 69 23.65 19.07 7.96
N ALA A 70 23.93 19.73 9.09
CA ALA A 70 23.63 21.14 9.28
C ALA A 70 24.46 22.04 8.36
N GLN A 71 25.74 21.70 8.14
CA GLN A 71 26.61 22.41 7.21
C GLN A 71 26.09 22.29 5.78
N ASP A 72 25.74 21.08 5.33
CA ASP A 72 25.19 20.86 4.00
C ASP A 72 23.89 21.64 3.79
N ALA A 73 23.01 21.67 4.78
CA ALA A 73 21.79 22.48 4.73
C ALA A 73 22.10 23.97 4.57
N LEU A 74 23.01 24.54 5.38
CA LEU A 74 23.40 25.95 5.28
C LEU A 74 24.07 26.29 3.93
N MET A 75 24.77 25.34 3.33
CA MET A 75 25.46 25.55 2.05
C MET A 75 24.55 25.33 0.85
N LYS A 76 23.50 24.51 0.97
CA LYS A 76 22.66 24.06 -0.15
C LYS A 76 21.21 24.56 -0.12
N TYR A 77 20.75 25.20 0.96
CA TYR A 77 19.32 25.53 1.11
C TYR A 77 18.72 26.31 -0.07
N LYS A 78 19.47 27.26 -0.66
CA LYS A 78 18.98 28.02 -1.84
C LYS A 78 18.71 27.12 -3.04
N HIS A 79 19.60 26.16 -3.29
CA HIS A 79 19.41 25.20 -4.36
C HIS A 79 18.22 24.28 -4.06
N TRP A 80 18.00 23.91 -2.80
CA TRP A 80 16.83 23.15 -2.40
C TRP A 80 15.53 23.95 -2.54
N GLU A 81 15.52 25.24 -2.21
CA GLU A 81 14.40 26.15 -2.46
C GLU A 81 14.08 26.20 -3.96
N GLU A 82 15.10 26.36 -4.82
CA GLU A 82 14.94 26.36 -6.28
C GLU A 82 14.35 25.05 -6.81
N GLU A 83 14.83 23.89 -6.34
CA GLU A 83 14.28 22.60 -6.77
C GLU A 83 12.87 22.36 -6.21
N ILE A 84 12.54 22.84 -5.00
CA ILE A 84 11.17 22.82 -4.45
C ILE A 84 10.24 23.66 -5.33
N ASP A 85 10.62 24.91 -5.62
CA ASP A 85 9.83 25.80 -6.46
C ASP A 85 9.61 25.20 -7.84
N LYS A 86 10.64 24.56 -8.42
CA LYS A 86 10.61 23.97 -9.75
C LYS A 86 9.58 22.86 -9.89
N TRP A 87 9.44 21.96 -8.91
CA TRP A 87 8.44 20.89 -9.00
C TRP A 87 7.03 21.35 -8.64
N GLN A 88 6.88 22.35 -7.76
CA GLN A 88 5.57 22.89 -7.37
C GLN A 88 4.99 23.85 -8.42
N THR A 89 5.83 24.65 -9.07
CA THR A 89 5.43 25.74 -9.98
C THR A 89 4.46 25.30 -11.10
N PRO A 90 4.65 24.16 -11.79
CA PRO A 90 3.72 23.73 -12.83
C PRO A 90 2.27 23.59 -12.34
N ILE A 91 2.08 23.06 -11.14
CA ILE A 91 0.75 22.89 -10.52
C ILE A 91 0.25 24.24 -9.98
N LEU A 92 1.11 25.01 -9.31
CA LEU A 92 0.73 26.31 -8.74
C LEU A 92 0.29 27.32 -9.80
N ARG A 93 0.93 27.30 -10.98
CA ARG A 93 0.60 28.19 -12.10
C ARG A 93 -0.53 27.70 -12.99
N ASP A 94 -1.01 26.48 -12.80
CA ASP A 94 -2.13 25.98 -13.58
C ASP A 94 -3.44 26.63 -13.11
N GLU A 95 -4.02 27.49 -13.95
CA GLU A 95 -5.25 28.23 -13.68
C GLU A 95 -6.50 27.33 -13.71
N ARG A 96 -6.39 26.09 -14.23
CA ARG A 96 -7.50 25.12 -14.22
C ARG A 96 -7.79 24.61 -12.80
N PHE A 97 -6.80 24.65 -11.91
CA PHE A 97 -6.94 24.19 -10.54
C PHE A 97 -7.33 25.33 -9.60
N PRO A 98 -8.40 25.18 -8.80
CA PRO A 98 -8.76 26.18 -7.80
C PRO A 98 -7.73 26.20 -6.66
N GLU A 99 -7.61 27.36 -6.00
CA GLU A 99 -6.57 27.58 -4.99
C GLU A 99 -6.63 26.57 -3.83
N TRP A 100 -7.83 26.26 -3.33
CA TRP A 100 -8.00 25.31 -2.25
C TRP A 100 -7.46 23.91 -2.61
N TYR A 101 -7.58 23.50 -3.87
CA TYR A 101 -7.11 22.19 -4.34
C TYR A 101 -5.59 22.12 -4.31
N LYS A 102 -4.90 23.18 -4.76
CA LYS A 102 -3.43 23.28 -4.72
C LYS A 102 -2.93 23.17 -3.28
N ILE A 103 -3.56 23.92 -2.37
CA ILE A 103 -3.24 23.90 -0.93
C ILE A 103 -3.40 22.48 -0.36
N THR A 104 -4.54 21.83 -0.60
CA THR A 104 -4.77 20.47 -0.11
C THR A 104 -3.77 19.49 -0.72
N LEU A 105 -3.58 19.50 -2.04
CA LEU A 105 -2.70 18.57 -2.73
C LEU A 105 -1.28 18.55 -2.17
N PHE A 106 -0.68 19.72 -1.93
CA PHE A 106 0.67 19.79 -1.38
C PHE A 106 0.73 19.50 0.12
N ASN A 107 -0.26 19.97 0.90
CA ASN A 107 -0.22 19.78 2.34
C ASN A 107 -0.48 18.32 2.75
N GLU A 108 -1.31 17.57 2.03
CA GLU A 108 -1.54 16.14 2.32
C GLU A 108 -0.25 15.29 2.16
N LEU A 109 0.74 15.74 1.38
CA LEU A 109 2.04 15.06 1.26
C LEU A 109 2.84 15.05 2.57
N TYR A 110 2.43 15.83 3.58
CA TYR A 110 3.07 15.82 4.90
C TYR A 110 3.15 14.40 5.49
N PHE A 111 2.18 13.54 5.18
CA PHE A 111 2.08 12.19 5.72
C PHE A 111 3.23 11.29 5.26
N LEU A 112 3.84 11.54 4.10
CA LEU A 112 5.02 10.79 3.63
C LEU A 112 6.23 10.96 4.57
N VAL A 113 6.26 12.02 5.37
CA VAL A 113 7.33 12.31 6.33
C VAL A 113 6.84 12.11 7.77
N ALA A 114 5.64 12.58 8.09
CA ALA A 114 5.08 12.58 9.43
C ALA A 114 4.34 11.28 9.80
N GLY A 115 4.00 10.43 8.82
CA GLY A 115 3.29 9.16 9.00
C GLY A 115 4.14 8.04 9.61
N GLY A 116 5.09 8.36 10.50
CA GLY A 116 5.97 7.38 11.14
C GLY A 116 7.03 6.78 10.21
N THR A 117 7.35 7.43 9.09
CA THR A 117 8.19 6.88 8.03
C THR A 117 9.54 6.33 8.52
N VAL A 118 9.86 5.12 8.07
CA VAL A 118 11.14 4.46 8.25
C VAL A 118 11.72 4.13 6.88
N TRP A 119 12.86 4.74 6.56
CA TRP A 119 13.64 4.40 5.37
C TRP A 119 15.01 3.91 5.81
N ILE A 120 15.33 2.66 5.50
CA ILE A 120 16.56 1.99 5.90
C ILE A 120 17.36 1.52 4.70
N ASP A 121 18.65 1.26 4.90
CA ASP A 121 19.43 0.54 3.91
C ASP A 121 19.04 -0.95 3.89
N SER A 122 19.10 -1.60 2.72
CA SER A 122 18.70 -3.01 2.57
C SER A 122 19.64 -3.99 3.26
N ASP A 123 20.91 -3.60 3.46
CA ASP A 123 21.98 -4.48 3.92
C ASP A 123 22.38 -4.18 5.37
N LEU A 124 21.79 -4.94 6.29
CA LEU A 124 22.59 -5.54 7.34
C LEU A 124 22.56 -7.02 7.05
N SER A 125 23.64 -7.53 6.44
CA SER A 125 23.89 -8.97 6.36
C SER A 125 23.68 -9.54 7.74
N SER A 126 22.59 -10.29 7.93
CA SER A 126 22.44 -11.12 9.10
C SER A 126 23.57 -12.15 9.04
N SER A 127 24.65 -11.89 9.75
CA SER A 127 25.60 -12.91 10.15
C SER A 127 24.87 -13.87 11.08
N LEU A 128 24.09 -14.79 10.52
CA LEU A 128 23.62 -15.97 11.22
C LEU A 128 24.70 -17.05 11.11
N PRO A 129 24.97 -17.82 12.17
CA PRO A 129 25.97 -18.89 12.13
C PRO A 129 25.52 -20.00 11.19
N GLU A 130 26.42 -20.48 10.35
CA GLU A 130 26.28 -21.78 9.67
C GLU A 130 26.14 -22.88 10.73
N ASP A 131 24.93 -23.40 10.92
CA ASP A 131 24.71 -24.82 11.26
C ASP A 131 23.21 -25.13 11.34
N SER A 132 22.73 -25.99 10.45
CA SER A 132 21.85 -27.11 10.80
C SER A 132 21.49 -27.92 9.56
N ASP A 133 22.14 -29.07 9.44
CA ASP A 133 21.71 -30.20 8.63
C ASP A 133 20.30 -30.66 9.04
N LEU A 134 19.35 -30.70 8.10
CA LEU A 134 18.14 -31.52 8.24
C LEU A 134 17.71 -32.16 6.89
N PRO A 135 17.06 -33.35 6.93
CA PRO A 135 17.17 -34.35 5.87
C PRO A 135 16.04 -34.32 4.84
N LEU A 136 16.36 -34.78 3.62
CA LEU A 136 15.44 -34.95 2.49
C LEU A 136 14.27 -35.90 2.80
N HIS A 137 13.05 -35.44 2.53
CA HIS A 137 11.86 -36.31 2.45
C HIS A 137 11.31 -36.30 1.02
N ASN A 138 11.34 -37.46 0.36
CA ASN A 138 10.69 -37.71 -0.93
C ASN A 138 9.18 -37.87 -0.73
N SER A 139 8.38 -37.12 -1.50
CA SER A 139 6.96 -37.40 -1.73
C SER A 139 6.58 -37.01 -3.17
N THR A 140 6.25 -38.01 -3.96
CA THR A 140 5.70 -37.97 -5.32
C THR A 140 4.28 -37.41 -5.35
N CYS A 141 4.06 -36.29 -6.07
CA CYS A 141 2.75 -35.88 -6.60
C CYS A 141 2.95 -35.14 -7.94
N ASN A 142 2.28 -35.61 -8.99
CA ASN A 142 2.32 -35.05 -10.35
C ASN A 142 1.58 -33.70 -10.42
N SER A 143 2.32 -32.61 -10.62
CA SER A 143 1.77 -31.29 -10.99
C SER A 143 2.61 -30.68 -12.12
N THR A 144 1.98 -30.13 -13.14
CA THR A 144 2.59 -29.69 -14.42
C THR A 144 3.10 -28.24 -14.41
N VAL A 145 3.59 -27.76 -13.27
CA VAL A 145 4.24 -26.44 -13.13
C VAL A 145 5.66 -26.67 -12.60
N PRO A 146 6.70 -25.95 -13.08
CA PRO A 146 8.06 -26.14 -12.58
C PRO A 146 8.07 -25.86 -11.07
N LEU A 147 8.48 -26.85 -10.28
CA LEU A 147 8.73 -26.69 -8.85
C LEU A 147 9.79 -25.60 -8.65
N ILE A 148 9.35 -24.41 -8.24
CA ILE A 148 10.25 -23.33 -7.82
C ILE A 148 10.94 -23.82 -6.54
N GLY A 149 12.28 -23.86 -6.58
CA GLY A 149 13.10 -24.32 -5.48
C GLY A 149 12.82 -23.56 -4.19
N SER A 150 13.04 -24.22 -3.06
CA SER A 150 12.78 -23.78 -1.68
C SER A 150 13.65 -22.61 -1.19
N SER A 151 14.14 -21.74 -2.09
CA SER A 151 14.86 -20.51 -1.75
C SER A 151 14.02 -19.31 -2.19
N PRO A 152 13.83 -18.29 -1.33
CA PRO A 152 13.17 -17.06 -1.74
C PRO A 152 13.92 -16.46 -2.95
N PRO A 153 13.22 -15.95 -3.98
CA PRO A 153 13.89 -15.24 -5.06
C PRO A 153 14.72 -14.07 -4.49
N ASP A 154 16.00 -14.04 -4.84
CA ASP A 154 16.89 -12.92 -4.53
C ASP A 154 16.60 -11.82 -5.54
N PHE A 155 15.85 -10.81 -5.10
CA PHE A 155 15.54 -9.64 -5.92
C PHE A 155 16.77 -8.74 -5.96
N ASP A 156 17.42 -8.68 -7.12
CA ASP A 156 18.58 -7.83 -7.37
C ASP A 156 18.16 -6.36 -7.35
N ASP A 157 18.18 -5.73 -6.17
CA ASP A 157 18.01 -4.28 -6.00
C ASP A 157 19.27 -3.55 -6.50
N LYS A 158 19.50 -3.60 -7.82
CA LYS A 158 20.64 -2.94 -8.49
C LYS A 158 20.70 -1.46 -8.22
N GLU A 159 19.55 -0.83 -7.97
CA GLU A 159 19.46 0.60 -7.67
C GLU A 159 19.77 0.90 -6.20
N ASN A 160 19.71 -0.13 -5.35
CA ASN A 160 19.91 -0.08 -3.91
C ASN A 160 19.13 1.10 -3.34
N VAL A 161 17.80 1.09 -3.46
CA VAL A 161 16.92 2.18 -2.97
C VAL A 161 16.70 2.03 -1.46
N GLY A 162 16.95 0.83 -0.92
CA GLY A 162 16.67 0.50 0.47
C GLY A 162 15.21 0.15 0.70
N LYS A 163 14.84 -0.13 1.95
CA LYS A 163 13.48 -0.51 2.32
C LYS A 163 12.74 0.63 2.98
N PHE A 164 11.47 0.78 2.64
CA PHE A 164 10.64 1.89 3.07
C PHE A 164 9.38 1.39 3.75
N LEU A 165 9.05 1.99 4.89
CA LEU A 165 7.81 1.78 5.63
C LEU A 165 7.20 3.12 5.98
N TYR A 166 5.88 3.17 6.02
CA TYR A 166 5.12 4.24 6.66
C TYR A 166 3.89 3.61 7.35
N LEU A 167 3.37 4.27 8.38
CA LEU A 167 2.23 3.77 9.13
C LEU A 167 0.93 4.01 8.38
N GLU A 168 -0.03 3.11 8.56
CA GLU A 168 -1.43 3.41 8.23
C GLU A 168 -1.94 4.66 8.95
N GLY A 169 -1.66 4.75 10.25
CA GLY A 169 -1.98 5.90 11.08
C GLY A 169 -1.37 5.77 12.47
N VAL A 170 -1.45 6.84 13.27
CA VAL A 170 -0.91 6.83 14.64
C VAL A 170 -1.73 5.95 15.60
N GLU A 171 -3.00 5.73 15.29
CA GLU A 171 -3.92 4.87 16.07
C GLU A 171 -3.80 3.40 15.64
N TYR A 172 -3.38 3.16 14.39
CA TYR A 172 -3.29 1.85 13.74
C TYR A 172 -1.82 1.56 13.41
N PHE A 173 -1.08 1.03 14.40
CA PHE A 173 0.36 0.83 14.32
C PHE A 173 0.72 -0.40 13.46
N MET A 174 0.56 -0.26 12.14
CA MET A 174 0.81 -1.27 11.12
C MET A 174 1.57 -0.63 9.95
N TRP A 175 2.60 -1.32 9.47
CA TRP A 175 3.47 -0.79 8.42
C TRP A 175 2.94 -1.12 7.04
N CYS A 176 2.79 -0.10 6.21
CA CYS A 176 2.34 -0.20 4.82
C CYS A 176 1.04 -1.02 4.69
N THR A 177 0.03 -0.76 5.52
CA THR A 177 -1.28 -1.41 5.38
C THR A 177 -1.77 -1.29 3.94
N TYR A 178 -1.95 -2.42 3.28
CA TYR A 178 -1.80 -2.52 1.85
C TYR A 178 -3.11 -2.22 1.09
N ASP A 179 -4.23 -2.55 1.69
CA ASP A 179 -5.54 -2.08 1.27
C ASP A 179 -5.69 -0.57 1.43
N VAL A 180 -5.00 0.06 2.39
CA VAL A 180 -4.95 1.54 2.49
C VAL A 180 -3.92 2.13 1.50
N HIS A 181 -2.78 1.46 1.32
CA HIS A 181 -1.74 1.84 0.36
C HIS A 181 -2.28 1.96 -1.07
N PHE A 182 -3.26 1.13 -1.45
CA PHE A 182 -4.00 1.21 -2.71
C PHE A 182 -4.49 2.61 -3.09
N TYR A 183 -4.91 3.41 -2.10
CA TYR A 183 -5.38 4.77 -2.31
C TYR A 183 -4.26 5.81 -2.18
N ALA A 184 -3.29 5.57 -1.28
CA ALA A 184 -2.25 6.55 -0.94
C ALA A 184 -1.04 6.53 -1.88
N SER A 185 -0.74 5.40 -2.52
CA SER A 185 0.52 5.15 -3.24
C SER A 185 0.71 5.96 -4.53
N PHE A 186 -0.32 6.65 -5.01
CA PHE A 186 -0.19 7.53 -6.19
C PHE A 186 0.89 8.60 -6.00
N ALA A 187 0.96 9.23 -4.82
CA ALA A 187 1.99 10.23 -4.53
C ALA A 187 3.41 9.63 -4.50
N LEU A 188 3.55 8.39 -4.03
CA LEU A 188 4.83 7.68 -4.04
C LEU A 188 5.24 7.33 -5.47
N LEU A 189 4.33 6.82 -6.29
CA LEU A 189 4.62 6.52 -7.69
C LEU A 189 5.02 7.78 -8.48
N ASP A 190 4.27 8.88 -8.32
CA ASP A 190 4.49 10.11 -9.08
C ASP A 190 5.79 10.83 -8.67
N LEU A 191 6.11 10.86 -7.37
CA LEU A 191 7.23 11.66 -6.84
C LEU A 191 8.48 10.82 -6.57
N PHE A 192 8.31 9.57 -6.15
CA PHE A 192 9.38 8.68 -5.71
C PHE A 192 9.19 7.24 -6.22
N PRO A 193 9.07 7.02 -7.55
CA PRO A 193 8.68 5.73 -8.13
C PRO A 193 9.57 4.58 -7.67
N LYS A 194 10.86 4.83 -7.49
CA LYS A 194 11.82 3.83 -7.01
C LYS A 194 11.50 3.32 -5.60
N ILE A 195 10.98 4.18 -4.72
CA ILE A 195 10.52 3.80 -3.39
C ILE A 195 9.26 2.96 -3.50
N GLU A 196 8.30 3.37 -4.34
CA GLU A 196 7.09 2.60 -4.61
C GLU A 196 7.41 1.18 -5.11
N LEU A 197 8.26 1.05 -6.12
CA LEU A 197 8.69 -0.25 -6.65
C LEU A 197 9.40 -1.11 -5.59
N SER A 198 10.12 -0.51 -4.65
CA SER A 198 10.74 -1.23 -3.51
C SER A 198 9.67 -1.81 -2.57
N ILE A 199 8.64 -1.03 -2.24
CA ILE A 199 7.50 -1.50 -1.43
C ILE A 199 6.79 -2.65 -2.14
N GLN A 200 6.52 -2.54 -3.45
CA GLN A 200 5.89 -3.62 -4.21
C GLN A 200 6.72 -4.90 -4.23
N ARG A 201 8.05 -4.81 -4.31
CA ARG A 201 8.95 -5.97 -4.17
C ARG A 201 8.87 -6.60 -2.78
N ASP A 202 8.74 -5.81 -1.72
CA ASP A 202 8.52 -6.32 -0.36
C ASP A 202 7.20 -7.09 -0.25
N PHE A 203 6.12 -6.58 -0.84
CA PHE A 203 4.84 -7.30 -0.91
C PHE A 203 4.90 -8.54 -1.79
N ALA A 204 5.59 -8.49 -2.93
CA ALA A 204 5.81 -9.66 -3.78
C ALA A 204 6.56 -10.78 -3.04
N ARG A 205 7.62 -10.44 -2.29
CA ARG A 205 8.29 -11.38 -1.37
C ARG A 205 7.33 -11.96 -0.35
N ALA A 206 6.48 -11.12 0.22
CA ALA A 206 5.57 -11.51 1.28
C ALA A 206 4.45 -12.45 0.79
N VAL A 207 3.92 -12.24 -0.41
CA VAL A 207 2.93 -13.12 -1.07
C VAL A 207 3.46 -14.54 -1.18
N LEU A 208 4.74 -14.69 -1.55
CA LEU A 208 5.40 -15.98 -1.75
C LEU A 208 5.88 -16.65 -0.45
N ARG A 209 5.66 -16.02 0.71
CA ARG A 209 6.05 -16.54 2.02
C ARG A 209 4.87 -17.05 2.82
N GLU A 210 5.16 -18.04 3.66
CA GLU A 210 4.26 -18.59 4.66
C GLU A 210 4.84 -18.36 6.06
N ASP A 211 3.98 -17.99 7.01
CA ASP A 211 4.28 -18.01 8.45
C ASP A 211 3.19 -18.83 9.15
N LYS A 212 3.58 -20.04 9.59
CA LYS A 212 2.72 -21.02 10.25
C LYS A 212 2.41 -20.70 11.71
N THR A 213 2.96 -19.61 12.25
CA THR A 213 2.66 -19.17 13.61
C THR A 213 1.15 -19.00 13.78
N ARG A 214 0.60 -19.64 14.81
CA ARG A 214 -0.83 -19.52 15.11
C ARG A 214 -1.13 -18.19 15.76
N VAL A 215 -2.14 -17.50 15.24
CA VAL A 215 -2.66 -16.24 15.78
C VAL A 215 -4.14 -16.38 16.09
N ARG A 216 -4.60 -15.66 17.11
CA ARG A 216 -6.02 -15.57 17.44
C ARG A 216 -6.61 -14.34 16.74
N PHE A 217 -7.69 -14.55 16.00
CA PHE A 217 -8.46 -13.48 15.39
C PHE A 217 -9.46 -12.92 16.41
N LEU A 218 -9.49 -11.59 16.57
CA LEU A 218 -10.23 -10.96 17.66
C LEU A 218 -11.75 -10.93 17.42
N ALA A 219 -12.19 -10.82 16.16
CA ALA A 219 -13.60 -10.65 15.83
C ALA A 219 -14.45 -11.89 16.14
N ASP A 220 -13.93 -13.09 15.85
CA ASP A 220 -14.65 -14.35 16.06
C ASP A 220 -13.98 -15.28 17.10
N GLY A 221 -12.80 -14.91 17.60
CA GLY A 221 -12.04 -15.66 18.60
C GLY A 221 -11.36 -16.92 18.07
N THR A 222 -11.43 -17.19 16.76
CA THR A 222 -10.83 -18.35 16.12
C THR A 222 -9.31 -18.24 16.03
N TRP A 223 -8.66 -19.33 15.68
CA TRP A 223 -7.21 -19.40 15.54
C TRP A 223 -6.83 -19.88 14.15
N GLY A 224 -5.99 -19.13 13.46
CA GLY A 224 -5.51 -19.45 12.12
C GLY A 224 -4.00 -19.29 11.98
N THR A 225 -3.53 -19.55 10.77
CA THR A 225 -2.16 -19.30 10.33
C THR A 225 -1.96 -17.79 10.13
N ARG A 226 -0.87 -17.22 10.64
CA ARG A 226 -0.58 -15.79 10.50
C ARG A 226 -0.51 -15.34 9.04
N LYS A 227 0.21 -16.09 8.21
CA LYS A 227 0.41 -15.76 6.79
C LYS A 227 0.41 -17.02 5.95
N VAL A 228 -0.52 -17.11 5.01
CA VAL A 228 -0.62 -18.22 4.04
C VAL A 228 0.04 -17.80 2.73
N ILE A 229 0.69 -18.75 2.03
CA ILE A 229 1.25 -18.50 0.69
C ILE A 229 0.14 -18.10 -0.30
N GLY A 230 0.42 -17.14 -1.17
CA GLY A 230 -0.53 -16.63 -2.16
C GLY A 230 -1.51 -15.58 -1.65
N ALA A 231 -1.84 -15.57 -0.35
CA ALA A 231 -2.53 -14.42 0.26
C ALA A 231 -1.57 -13.23 0.32
N VAL A 232 -1.99 -12.06 -0.15
CA VAL A 232 -1.28 -10.80 0.11
C VAL A 232 -1.44 -10.47 1.60
N PRO A 233 -0.36 -10.16 2.34
CA PRO A 233 -0.51 -9.73 3.72
C PRO A 233 -1.25 -8.38 3.79
N HIS A 234 -2.00 -8.17 4.85
CA HIS A 234 -2.62 -6.88 5.14
C HIS A 234 -1.58 -5.79 5.36
N ASP A 235 -0.51 -6.10 6.09
CA ASP A 235 0.56 -5.16 6.43
C ASP A 235 1.92 -5.88 6.50
N LEU A 236 3.00 -5.10 6.41
CA LEU A 236 4.37 -5.61 6.52
C LEU A 236 4.80 -5.84 7.97
N GLY A 237 3.86 -5.83 8.93
CA GLY A 237 4.09 -6.08 10.34
C GLY A 237 3.98 -4.81 11.19
N ALA A 238 4.42 -4.94 12.45
CA ALA A 238 4.46 -3.84 13.42
C ALA A 238 5.77 -3.83 14.21
N HIS A 239 6.07 -4.95 14.88
CA HIS A 239 7.18 -5.05 15.84
C HIS A 239 8.47 -5.66 15.27
N ASP A 240 8.38 -6.33 14.11
CA ASP A 240 9.50 -6.84 13.33
C ASP A 240 9.12 -6.83 11.83
N PRO A 241 9.06 -5.64 11.20
CA PRO A 241 8.55 -5.53 9.86
C PRO A 241 9.35 -6.35 8.85
N TRP A 242 8.73 -6.71 7.72
CA TRP A 242 9.26 -7.62 6.68
C TRP A 242 9.40 -9.10 7.08
N HIS A 243 9.46 -9.38 8.39
CA HIS A 243 9.67 -10.72 8.94
C HIS A 243 8.40 -11.27 9.60
N GLU A 244 7.81 -10.50 10.52
CA GLU A 244 6.51 -10.81 11.14
C GLU A 244 5.40 -9.98 10.50
N LEU A 245 4.88 -10.51 9.40
CA LEU A 245 3.79 -9.90 8.62
C LEU A 245 2.43 -10.04 9.33
N ASN A 246 1.42 -9.30 8.86
CA ASN A 246 0.05 -9.34 9.40
C ASN A 246 0.05 -9.07 10.92
N ALA A 247 0.41 -7.85 11.30
CA ALA A 247 0.19 -7.35 12.65
C ALA A 247 -1.31 -7.16 12.93
N TYR A 248 -2.10 -6.81 11.91
CA TYR A 248 -3.55 -6.84 11.99
C TYR A 248 -4.05 -8.25 12.33
N ASN A 249 -4.89 -8.33 13.37
CA ASN A 249 -5.43 -9.60 13.85
C ASN A 249 -6.91 -9.52 14.25
N ILE A 250 -7.65 -8.50 13.81
CA ILE A 250 -9.10 -8.44 14.07
C ILE A 250 -9.80 -9.55 13.27
N HIS A 251 -9.55 -9.59 11.96
CA HIS A 251 -10.05 -10.61 11.04
C HIS A 251 -8.92 -11.46 10.45
N ASP A 252 -9.28 -12.63 9.92
CA ASP A 252 -8.40 -13.45 9.09
C ASP A 252 -8.26 -12.83 7.69
N THR A 253 -7.19 -12.07 7.49
CA THR A 253 -6.93 -11.35 6.23
C THR A 253 -6.54 -12.27 5.09
N SER A 254 -6.18 -13.54 5.35
CA SER A 254 -5.99 -14.53 4.28
C SER A 254 -7.29 -14.84 3.54
N ARG A 255 -8.43 -14.51 4.14
CA ARG A 255 -9.76 -14.67 3.55
C ARG A 255 -10.29 -13.40 2.89
N TRP A 256 -9.55 -12.29 2.92
CA TRP A 256 -10.03 -11.04 2.36
C TRP A 256 -10.04 -11.08 0.83
N LYS A 257 -11.08 -10.48 0.24
CA LYS A 257 -11.38 -10.57 -1.20
C LYS A 257 -10.80 -9.43 -2.02
N ASP A 258 -10.25 -8.40 -1.39
CA ASP A 258 -9.74 -7.21 -2.05
C ASP A 258 -8.20 -7.12 -2.09
N LEU A 259 -7.48 -7.62 -1.07
CA LEU A 259 -6.01 -7.52 -1.00
C LEU A 259 -5.29 -8.08 -2.23
N ASN A 260 -5.66 -9.30 -2.68
CA ASN A 260 -5.04 -9.93 -3.85
C ASN A 260 -5.33 -9.15 -5.15
N PRO A 261 -6.58 -8.81 -5.51
CA PRO A 261 -6.86 -7.94 -6.63
C PRO A 261 -6.14 -6.59 -6.57
N ARG A 262 -6.09 -5.94 -5.40
CA ARG A 262 -5.37 -4.66 -5.22
C ARG A 262 -3.87 -4.78 -5.45
N PHE A 263 -3.24 -5.88 -5.03
CA PHE A 263 -1.83 -6.13 -5.29
C PHE A 263 -1.55 -6.19 -6.78
N VAL A 264 -2.34 -6.97 -7.52
CA VAL A 264 -2.18 -7.11 -8.97
C VAL A 264 -2.40 -5.77 -9.68
N LEU A 265 -3.40 -5.00 -9.23
CA LEU A 265 -3.69 -3.67 -9.75
C LEU A 265 -2.56 -2.68 -9.51
N GLN A 266 -2.08 -2.56 -8.26
CA GLN A 266 -0.97 -1.66 -7.90
C GLN A 266 0.31 -2.03 -8.66
N VAL A 267 0.69 -3.31 -8.65
CA VAL A 267 1.85 -3.80 -9.41
C VAL A 267 1.75 -3.47 -10.89
N TYR A 268 0.59 -3.67 -11.51
CA TYR A 268 0.41 -3.33 -12.92
C TYR A 268 0.50 -1.83 -13.17
N ARG A 269 -0.15 -0.99 -12.34
CA ARG A 269 -0.07 0.47 -12.45
C ARG A 269 1.38 0.93 -12.42
N ASP A 270 2.14 0.44 -11.46
CA ASP A 270 3.53 0.85 -11.25
C ASP A 270 4.42 0.36 -12.39
N PHE A 271 4.22 -0.88 -12.84
CA PHE A 271 4.90 -1.43 -14.01
C PHE A 271 4.60 -0.63 -15.28
N ALA A 272 3.34 -0.31 -15.56
CA ALA A 272 2.91 0.42 -16.74
C ALA A 272 3.39 1.88 -16.72
N ALA A 273 3.41 2.53 -15.55
CA ALA A 273 3.85 3.91 -15.39
C ALA A 273 5.38 4.08 -15.52
N THR A 274 6.14 3.06 -15.13
CA THR A 274 7.62 3.12 -15.12
C THR A 274 8.27 2.42 -16.32
N ASP A 275 7.54 1.55 -17.03
CA ASP A 275 8.05 0.66 -18.09
C ASP A 275 9.25 -0.20 -17.62
N ASP A 276 9.34 -0.46 -16.30
CA ASP A 276 10.43 -1.24 -15.70
C ASP A 276 10.20 -2.75 -15.90
N MET A 277 10.75 -3.27 -17.00
CA MET A 277 10.74 -4.70 -17.32
C MET A 277 11.48 -5.57 -16.30
N SER A 278 12.44 -5.03 -15.54
CA SER A 278 13.09 -5.78 -14.47
C SER A 278 12.14 -5.96 -13.30
N PHE A 279 11.52 -4.86 -12.85
CA PHE A 279 10.47 -4.90 -11.83
C PHE A 279 9.35 -5.85 -12.22
N GLY A 280 8.85 -5.75 -13.46
CA GLY A 280 7.78 -6.63 -13.94
C GLY A 280 8.14 -8.11 -13.83
N LYS A 281 9.37 -8.51 -14.21
CA LYS A 281 9.85 -9.89 -14.08
C LYS A 281 10.01 -10.34 -12.63
N ASP A 282 10.50 -9.45 -11.77
CA ASP A 282 10.69 -9.72 -10.35
C ASP A 282 9.36 -10.09 -9.68
N VAL A 283 8.32 -9.27 -9.87
CA VAL A 283 7.05 -9.44 -9.16
C VAL A 283 6.09 -10.43 -9.83
N TRP A 284 6.33 -10.80 -11.10
CA TRP A 284 5.42 -11.64 -11.88
C TRP A 284 5.04 -12.99 -11.22
N PRO A 285 5.95 -13.75 -10.60
CA PRO A 285 5.57 -14.96 -9.88
C PRO A 285 4.56 -14.69 -8.76
N ALA A 286 4.75 -13.60 -7.99
CA ALA A 286 3.82 -13.21 -6.93
C ALA A 286 2.46 -12.79 -7.50
N VAL A 287 2.43 -12.09 -8.63
CA VAL A 287 1.17 -11.75 -9.34
C VAL A 287 0.41 -13.02 -9.71
N CYS A 288 1.08 -14.01 -10.31
CA CYS A 288 0.46 -15.28 -10.67
C CYS A 288 -0.08 -16.01 -9.43
N THR A 289 0.73 -16.13 -8.38
CA THR A 289 0.32 -16.79 -7.13
C THR A 289 -0.85 -16.07 -6.45
N ALA A 290 -0.87 -14.73 -6.46
CA ALA A 290 -1.98 -13.95 -5.89
C ALA A 290 -3.28 -14.16 -6.69
N MET A 291 -3.20 -14.19 -8.03
CA MET A 291 -4.35 -14.49 -8.89
C MET A 291 -4.88 -15.90 -8.65
N GLU A 292 -4.01 -16.91 -8.63
CA GLU A 292 -4.41 -18.30 -8.34
C GLU A 292 -5.03 -18.45 -6.96
N TYR A 293 -4.50 -17.73 -5.95
CA TYR A 293 -5.02 -17.77 -4.60
C TYR A 293 -6.41 -17.14 -4.49
N ILE A 294 -6.67 -15.98 -5.11
CA ILE A 294 -7.98 -15.34 -5.01
C ILE A 294 -9.06 -16.10 -5.79
N GLU A 295 -8.69 -16.84 -6.85
CA GLU A 295 -9.62 -17.66 -7.63
C GLU A 295 -10.30 -18.76 -6.81
N GLN A 296 -9.71 -19.22 -5.70
CA GLN A 296 -10.34 -20.23 -4.83
C GLN A 296 -11.66 -19.75 -4.20
N PHE A 297 -11.89 -18.44 -4.20
CA PHE A 297 -13.09 -17.81 -3.69
C PHE A 297 -14.20 -17.66 -4.73
N ASP A 298 -14.01 -18.14 -5.96
CA ASP A 298 -15.11 -18.49 -6.88
C ASP A 298 -15.64 -19.88 -6.47
N ARG A 299 -16.76 -19.91 -5.76
CA ARG A 299 -17.31 -21.13 -5.15
C ARG A 299 -18.26 -21.88 -6.07
N ASP A 300 -18.87 -21.19 -7.02
CA ASP A 300 -19.87 -21.76 -7.94
C ASP A 300 -19.32 -22.03 -9.36
N GLY A 301 -18.08 -21.61 -9.64
CA GLY A 301 -17.36 -21.86 -10.89
C GLY A 301 -17.76 -20.92 -12.02
N ASP A 302 -18.45 -19.83 -11.74
CA ASP A 302 -18.92 -18.85 -12.73
C ASP A 302 -17.85 -17.82 -13.15
N CYS A 303 -16.62 -17.97 -12.63
CA CYS A 303 -15.46 -17.09 -12.78
C CYS A 303 -15.53 -15.80 -11.95
N MET A 304 -16.52 -15.64 -11.08
CA MET A 304 -16.68 -14.48 -10.20
C MET A 304 -16.43 -14.85 -8.74
N ILE A 305 -15.59 -14.09 -8.04
CA ILE A 305 -15.34 -14.33 -6.63
C ILE A 305 -16.51 -13.87 -5.75
N GLU A 306 -16.75 -14.57 -4.64
CA GLU A 306 -17.79 -14.21 -3.66
C GLU A 306 -17.24 -13.87 -2.27
N ASN A 307 -17.83 -12.87 -1.64
CA ASN A 307 -17.66 -12.55 -0.22
C ASN A 307 -18.46 -13.52 0.68
N ASP A 308 -17.92 -13.82 1.85
CA ASP A 308 -18.34 -14.95 2.70
C ASP A 308 -19.40 -14.61 3.77
N GLY A 309 -19.96 -13.40 3.78
CA GLY A 309 -20.95 -13.00 4.78
C GLY A 309 -20.36 -12.50 6.11
N PHE A 310 -19.10 -12.06 6.09
CA PHE A 310 -18.44 -11.32 7.18
C PHE A 310 -17.58 -10.19 6.58
N PRO A 311 -17.02 -9.27 7.38
CA PRO A 311 -16.09 -8.26 6.85
C PRO A 311 -14.79 -8.90 6.38
N ASP A 312 -14.70 -9.14 5.06
CA ASP A 312 -13.58 -9.80 4.39
C ASP A 312 -12.96 -8.88 3.33
N GLN A 313 -12.83 -7.59 3.65
CA GLN A 313 -12.23 -6.53 2.84
C GLN A 313 -12.00 -5.26 3.71
N THR A 314 -11.36 -4.21 3.16
CA THR A 314 -10.96 -2.97 3.87
C THR A 314 -12.02 -2.29 4.75
N TYR A 315 -13.30 -2.35 4.37
CA TYR A 315 -14.42 -1.91 5.20
C TYR A 315 -14.68 -3.01 6.24
N ASP A 316 -13.73 -3.16 7.16
CA ASP A 316 -13.56 -4.30 8.07
C ASP A 316 -14.63 -4.40 9.17
N ALA A 317 -15.56 -3.46 9.21
CA ALA A 317 -16.77 -3.52 10.03
C ALA A 317 -18.06 -3.70 9.21
N TRP A 318 -17.97 -3.77 7.88
CA TRP A 318 -19.12 -3.85 6.99
C TRP A 318 -19.21 -5.22 6.29
N THR A 319 -20.21 -6.00 6.68
CA THR A 319 -20.47 -7.32 6.12
C THR A 319 -20.86 -7.25 4.64
N VAL A 320 -20.36 -8.19 3.85
CA VAL A 320 -20.65 -8.38 2.43
C VAL A 320 -20.98 -9.86 2.20
N LEU A 321 -21.98 -10.17 1.38
CA LEU A 321 -22.34 -11.56 1.04
C LEU A 321 -22.52 -11.77 -0.47
N GLY A 322 -21.88 -12.80 -1.00
CA GLY A 322 -21.97 -13.15 -2.42
C GLY A 322 -21.11 -12.24 -3.28
N VAL A 323 -21.54 -12.00 -4.53
CA VAL A 323 -20.82 -11.08 -5.43
C VAL A 323 -21.06 -9.65 -4.95
N SER A 324 -20.00 -8.88 -4.76
CA SER A 324 -20.08 -7.48 -4.34
C SER A 324 -19.62 -6.52 -5.42
N ALA A 325 -20.18 -5.31 -5.43
CA ALA A 325 -19.76 -4.29 -6.38
C ALA A 325 -18.28 -3.94 -6.17
N TYR A 326 -17.86 -3.80 -4.91
CA TYR A 326 -16.49 -3.46 -4.56
C TYR A 326 -15.46 -4.53 -4.96
N CYS A 327 -15.49 -5.71 -4.31
CA CYS A 327 -14.48 -6.74 -4.54
C CYS A 327 -14.61 -7.32 -5.95
N GLY A 328 -15.84 -7.40 -6.47
CA GLY A 328 -16.08 -7.87 -7.82
C GLY A 328 -15.53 -6.93 -8.90
N CYS A 329 -15.69 -5.61 -8.74
CA CYS A 329 -15.12 -4.64 -9.68
C CYS A 329 -13.59 -4.70 -9.66
N LEU A 330 -12.98 -4.84 -8.47
CA LEU A 330 -11.53 -5.04 -8.32
C LEU A 330 -11.06 -6.33 -9.01
N TRP A 331 -11.79 -7.43 -8.86
CA TRP A 331 -11.47 -8.71 -9.53
C TRP A 331 -11.46 -8.59 -11.05
N LEU A 332 -12.49 -7.95 -11.64
CA LEU A 332 -12.54 -7.71 -13.09
C LEU A 332 -11.35 -6.87 -13.57
N ALA A 333 -11.00 -5.83 -12.82
CA ALA A 333 -9.84 -5.00 -13.12
C ALA A 333 -8.53 -5.79 -13.01
N ALA A 334 -8.36 -6.61 -11.97
CA ALA A 334 -7.16 -7.42 -11.75
C ALA A 334 -6.95 -8.45 -12.86
N LEU A 335 -8.02 -9.06 -13.38
CA LEU A 335 -7.96 -9.95 -14.55
C LEU A 335 -7.43 -9.21 -15.80
N GLN A 336 -7.88 -7.99 -16.07
CA GLN A 336 -7.37 -7.19 -17.18
C GLN A 336 -5.91 -6.76 -16.97
N ALA A 337 -5.57 -6.31 -15.76
CA ALA A 337 -4.22 -5.91 -15.39
C ALA A 337 -3.22 -7.07 -15.53
N ALA A 338 -3.56 -8.24 -14.98
CA ALA A 338 -2.75 -9.46 -15.11
C ALA A 338 -2.60 -9.87 -16.58
N ALA A 339 -3.66 -9.77 -17.40
CA ALA A 339 -3.58 -10.07 -18.82
C ALA A 339 -2.68 -9.10 -19.58
N ALA A 340 -2.78 -7.80 -19.31
CA ALA A 340 -1.93 -6.78 -19.92
C ALA A 340 -0.45 -6.98 -19.53
N MET A 341 -0.18 -7.19 -18.24
CA MET A 341 1.17 -7.48 -17.75
C MET A 341 1.74 -8.76 -18.37
N ALA A 342 0.96 -9.84 -18.40
CA ALA A 342 1.36 -11.10 -19.02
C ALA A 342 1.77 -10.92 -20.48
N ARG A 343 1.03 -10.13 -21.27
CA ARG A 343 1.39 -9.86 -22.67
C ARG A 343 2.72 -9.13 -22.78
N SER A 344 2.93 -8.08 -21.99
CA SER A 344 4.20 -7.33 -21.97
C SER A 344 5.39 -8.21 -21.58
N LEU A 345 5.18 -9.18 -20.68
CA LEU A 345 6.20 -10.12 -20.22
C LEU A 345 6.37 -11.37 -21.12
N GLY A 346 5.59 -11.51 -22.19
CA GLY A 346 5.69 -12.64 -23.13
C GLY A 346 4.91 -13.90 -22.73
N HIS A 347 3.97 -13.80 -21.78
CA HIS A 347 3.11 -14.89 -21.30
C HIS A 347 1.71 -14.86 -21.95
N GLY A 348 1.66 -14.96 -23.29
CA GLY A 348 0.42 -14.86 -24.08
C GLY A 348 -0.71 -15.80 -23.63
N ASP A 349 -0.40 -17.08 -23.41
CA ASP A 349 -1.41 -18.07 -22.98
C ASP A 349 -2.04 -17.72 -21.62
N TYR A 350 -1.28 -17.11 -20.71
CA TYR A 350 -1.81 -16.65 -19.43
C TYR A 350 -2.76 -15.48 -19.63
N ALA A 351 -2.37 -14.52 -20.48
CA ALA A 351 -3.21 -13.38 -20.80
C ALA A 351 -4.55 -13.78 -21.39
N ASP A 352 -4.56 -14.75 -22.31
CA ASP A 352 -5.79 -15.21 -22.95
C ASP A 352 -6.71 -15.92 -21.96
N ARG A 353 -6.17 -16.72 -21.03
CA ARG A 353 -6.95 -17.32 -19.94
C ARG A 353 -7.59 -16.25 -19.04
N CYS A 354 -6.84 -15.23 -18.65
CA CYS A 354 -7.37 -14.11 -17.86
C CYS A 354 -8.50 -13.38 -18.60
N MET A 355 -8.35 -13.13 -19.90
CA MET A 355 -9.38 -12.45 -20.69
C MET A 355 -10.64 -13.30 -20.90
N VAL A 356 -10.51 -14.63 -21.01
CA VAL A 356 -11.66 -15.55 -21.03
C VAL A 356 -12.41 -15.51 -19.70
N LYS A 357 -11.69 -15.54 -18.57
CA LYS A 357 -12.30 -15.39 -17.23
C LYS A 357 -12.97 -14.04 -17.08
N PHE A 358 -12.31 -12.96 -17.48
CA PHE A 358 -12.84 -11.59 -17.45
C PHE A 358 -14.18 -11.48 -18.16
N ALA A 359 -14.29 -12.04 -19.38
CA ALA A 359 -15.53 -11.97 -20.14
C ALA A 359 -16.71 -12.66 -19.43
N LYS A 360 -16.46 -13.82 -18.80
CA LYS A 360 -17.48 -14.58 -18.03
C LYS A 360 -17.84 -13.86 -16.73
N ALA A 361 -16.83 -13.50 -15.94
CA ALA A 361 -16.98 -12.80 -14.66
C ALA A 361 -17.73 -11.47 -14.83
N LYS A 362 -17.42 -10.70 -15.88
CA LYS A 362 -18.10 -9.44 -16.17
C LYS A 362 -19.59 -9.66 -16.44
N HIS A 363 -19.95 -10.71 -17.20
CA HIS A 363 -21.34 -11.04 -17.44
C HIS A 363 -22.08 -11.37 -16.14
N VAL A 364 -21.46 -12.16 -15.26
CA VAL A 364 -21.99 -12.50 -13.93
C VAL A 364 -22.17 -11.25 -13.06
N PHE A 365 -21.15 -10.41 -12.97
CA PHE A 365 -21.15 -9.18 -12.19
C PHE A 365 -22.31 -8.27 -12.60
N GLU A 366 -22.45 -8.02 -13.91
CA GLU A 366 -23.53 -7.19 -14.44
C GLU A 366 -24.90 -7.81 -14.19
N ALA A 367 -25.06 -9.13 -14.41
CA ALA A 367 -26.33 -9.81 -14.21
C ALA A 367 -26.77 -9.84 -12.73
N LYS A 368 -25.83 -10.01 -11.79
CA LYS A 368 -26.12 -10.08 -10.35
C LYS A 368 -26.33 -8.69 -9.72
N LEU A 369 -25.64 -7.64 -10.21
CA LEU A 369 -25.57 -6.36 -9.49
C LEU A 369 -26.18 -5.16 -10.20
N TRP A 370 -26.22 -5.12 -11.53
CA TRP A 370 -26.75 -3.95 -12.24
C TRP A 370 -28.27 -3.85 -12.06
N ASN A 371 -28.73 -2.76 -11.44
CA ASN A 371 -30.16 -2.55 -11.17
C ASN A 371 -30.85 -1.57 -12.14
N GLY A 372 -30.16 -1.14 -13.20
CA GLY A 372 -30.64 -0.14 -14.16
C GLY A 372 -30.21 1.30 -13.87
N SER A 373 -29.62 1.58 -12.70
CA SER A 373 -29.13 2.93 -12.34
C SER A 373 -27.76 2.92 -11.66
N TYR A 374 -27.41 1.87 -10.93
CA TYR A 374 -26.13 1.69 -10.26
C TYR A 374 -25.93 0.19 -9.98
N PHE A 375 -24.77 -0.18 -9.42
CA PHE A 375 -24.52 -1.55 -8.98
C PHE A 375 -24.93 -1.71 -7.52
N ASN A 376 -25.77 -2.70 -7.23
CA ASN A 376 -26.11 -3.07 -5.85
C ASN A 376 -24.84 -3.35 -5.05
N TYR A 377 -24.86 -3.02 -3.75
CA TYR A 377 -23.71 -3.24 -2.85
C TYR A 377 -23.22 -4.68 -2.88
N ASP A 378 -24.14 -5.65 -2.77
CA ASP A 378 -23.87 -7.06 -2.95
C ASP A 378 -25.07 -7.82 -3.53
N SER A 379 -24.85 -9.09 -3.91
CA SER A 379 -25.88 -9.98 -4.43
C SER A 379 -26.70 -10.67 -3.32
N GLY A 380 -26.56 -10.22 -2.07
CA GLY A 380 -27.33 -10.71 -0.94
C GLY A 380 -28.80 -10.28 -1.01
N THR A 381 -29.59 -10.79 -0.06
CA THR A 381 -31.02 -10.46 0.06
C THR A 381 -31.32 -9.53 1.22
N SER A 382 -30.30 -8.97 1.85
CA SER A 382 -30.45 -8.08 3.02
C SER A 382 -31.00 -6.72 2.59
N TYR A 383 -31.53 -5.95 3.56
CA TYR A 383 -31.95 -4.58 3.29
C TYR A 383 -30.79 -3.69 2.80
N SER A 384 -29.56 -3.93 3.28
CA SER A 384 -28.35 -3.22 2.88
C SER A 384 -27.77 -3.64 1.53
N SER A 385 -28.19 -4.78 0.97
CA SER A 385 -27.68 -5.29 -0.31
C SER A 385 -27.95 -4.32 -1.48
N ARG A 386 -28.95 -3.44 -1.34
CA ARG A 386 -29.29 -2.40 -2.33
C ARG A 386 -28.71 -1.02 -2.00
N SER A 387 -27.86 -0.90 -0.98
CA SER A 387 -27.21 0.37 -0.65
C SER A 387 -26.36 0.88 -1.80
N ILE A 388 -26.26 2.20 -1.94
CA ILE A 388 -25.36 2.85 -2.89
C ILE A 388 -24.03 3.03 -2.18
N GLN A 389 -23.04 2.22 -2.55
CA GLN A 389 -21.69 2.35 -2.03
C GLN A 389 -20.91 3.38 -2.85
N ALA A 390 -20.20 4.29 -2.18
CA ALA A 390 -19.41 5.32 -2.85
C ALA A 390 -18.28 4.72 -3.70
N ASP A 391 -17.70 3.61 -3.26
CA ASP A 391 -16.55 2.95 -3.90
C ASP A 391 -16.95 1.77 -4.81
N GLN A 392 -18.22 1.67 -5.21
CA GLN A 392 -18.75 0.54 -5.99
C GLN A 392 -18.08 0.35 -7.37
N LEU A 393 -17.29 1.32 -7.82
CA LEU A 393 -16.55 1.33 -9.09
C LEU A 393 -15.02 1.41 -8.89
N ALA A 394 -14.49 0.97 -7.75
CA ALA A 394 -13.06 1.03 -7.44
C ALA A 394 -12.15 0.44 -8.54
N GLY A 395 -12.49 -0.74 -9.08
CA GLY A 395 -11.74 -1.35 -10.19
C GLY A 395 -11.85 -0.56 -11.50
N GLN A 396 -12.98 0.09 -11.75
CA GLN A 396 -13.14 0.98 -12.92
C GLN A 396 -12.32 2.26 -12.77
N TRP A 397 -12.23 2.82 -11.57
CA TRP A 397 -11.31 3.92 -11.28
C TRP A 397 -9.87 3.49 -11.53
N TYR A 398 -9.48 2.30 -11.06
CA TYR A 398 -8.11 1.83 -11.17
C TYR A 398 -7.68 1.47 -12.59
N THR A 399 -8.57 0.90 -13.40
CA THR A 399 -8.31 0.69 -14.83
C THR A 399 -8.07 2.02 -15.54
N ALA A 400 -8.89 3.04 -15.25
CA ALA A 400 -8.73 4.38 -15.83
C ALA A 400 -7.41 5.05 -15.41
N SER A 401 -6.98 4.89 -14.15
CA SER A 401 -5.72 5.46 -13.67
C SER A 401 -4.46 4.70 -14.12
N SER A 402 -4.63 3.48 -14.64
CA SER A 402 -3.52 2.61 -15.08
C SER A 402 -3.44 2.46 -16.62
N GLY A 403 -4.24 3.22 -17.37
CA GLY A 403 -4.25 3.14 -18.85
C GLY A 403 -4.89 1.87 -19.42
N LEU A 404 -5.67 1.14 -18.63
CA LEU A 404 -6.43 -0.04 -19.10
C LEU A 404 -7.76 0.35 -19.75
N PRO A 405 -8.30 -0.50 -20.64
CA PRO A 405 -9.64 -0.29 -21.19
C PRO A 405 -10.70 -0.23 -20.09
N PRO A 406 -11.79 0.56 -20.28
CA PRO A 406 -12.86 0.62 -19.30
C PRO A 406 -13.55 -0.75 -19.12
N LEU A 407 -13.93 -1.04 -17.88
CA LEU A 407 -14.67 -2.25 -17.52
C LEU A 407 -16.11 -2.18 -18.02
N PHE A 408 -16.74 -1.01 -17.98
CA PHE A 408 -18.15 -0.81 -18.34
C PHE A 408 -18.29 0.24 -19.44
N ASP A 409 -19.46 0.31 -20.08
CA ASP A 409 -19.77 1.39 -21.01
C ASP A 409 -19.87 2.74 -20.30
N GLU A 410 -19.62 3.81 -21.05
CA GLU A 410 -19.55 5.18 -20.54
C GLU A 410 -20.86 5.62 -19.86
N ASP A 411 -22.01 5.19 -20.40
CA ASP A 411 -23.32 5.54 -19.86
C ASP A 411 -23.54 4.92 -18.48
N ARG A 412 -23.20 3.64 -18.28
CA ARG A 412 -23.27 2.98 -16.96
C ARG A 412 -22.31 3.61 -15.95
N ILE A 413 -21.09 3.96 -16.37
CA ILE A 413 -20.11 4.63 -15.50
C ILE A 413 -20.67 5.97 -15.05
N LYS A 414 -21.11 6.83 -15.98
CA LYS A 414 -21.67 8.15 -15.68
C LYS A 414 -22.93 8.04 -14.82
N CYS A 415 -23.84 7.12 -15.15
CA CYS A 415 -25.07 6.91 -14.39
C CYS A 415 -24.77 6.54 -12.93
N THR A 416 -23.82 5.64 -12.72
CA THR A 416 -23.40 5.20 -11.38
C THR A 416 -22.72 6.32 -10.59
N LEU A 417 -21.77 7.04 -11.20
CA LEU A 417 -21.06 8.15 -10.55
C LEU A 417 -22.02 9.31 -10.23
N GLN A 418 -22.95 9.63 -11.13
CA GLN A 418 -24.00 10.61 -10.86
C GLN A 418 -24.88 10.17 -9.69
N LYS A 419 -25.22 8.88 -9.61
CA LYS A 419 -25.97 8.33 -8.47
C LYS A 419 -25.25 8.52 -7.15
N ILE A 420 -23.95 8.21 -7.11
CA ILE A 420 -23.10 8.41 -5.93
C ILE A 420 -23.05 9.89 -5.55
N PHE A 421 -22.82 10.78 -6.51
CA PHE A 421 -22.79 12.22 -6.24
C PHE A 421 -24.14 12.73 -5.70
N ASP A 422 -25.25 12.39 -6.35
CA ASP A 422 -26.58 12.83 -5.95
C ASP A 422 -27.00 12.31 -4.57
N TYR A 423 -26.53 11.11 -4.18
CA TYR A 423 -26.94 10.47 -2.92
C TYR A 423 -25.86 10.58 -1.84
N ASN A 424 -24.69 9.99 -2.04
CA ASN A 424 -23.64 9.89 -1.03
C ASN A 424 -22.99 11.24 -0.71
N VAL A 425 -23.01 12.19 -1.65
CA VAL A 425 -22.48 13.55 -1.45
C VAL A 425 -23.61 14.53 -1.17
N MET A 426 -24.50 14.77 -2.14
CA MET A 426 -25.42 15.91 -2.08
C MET A 426 -26.53 15.78 -1.02
N ARG A 427 -27.01 14.57 -0.73
CA ARG A 427 -28.02 14.36 0.35
C ARG A 427 -27.42 14.43 1.74
N VAL A 428 -26.09 14.34 1.87
CA VAL A 428 -25.40 14.37 3.15
C VAL A 428 -24.85 15.77 3.41
N LYS A 429 -25.52 16.51 4.30
CA LYS A 429 -25.13 17.89 4.68
C LYS A 429 -24.94 18.83 3.47
N GLY A 430 -25.65 18.59 2.37
CA GLY A 430 -25.56 19.40 1.15
C GLY A 430 -24.20 19.30 0.45
N GLY A 431 -23.51 18.16 0.55
CA GLY A 431 -22.23 17.91 -0.14
C GLY A 431 -21.01 18.57 0.46
N ARG A 432 -21.07 19.01 1.73
CA ARG A 432 -19.99 19.80 2.37
C ARG A 432 -18.97 18.97 3.16
N ILE A 433 -19.13 17.64 3.21
CA ILE A 433 -18.31 16.76 4.06
C ILE A 433 -17.80 15.51 3.30
N GLY A 434 -17.73 15.57 1.98
CA GLY A 434 -17.33 14.42 1.14
C GLY A 434 -18.48 13.44 0.89
N ALA A 435 -18.13 12.23 0.45
CA ALA A 435 -19.07 11.15 0.19
C ALA A 435 -19.16 10.21 1.40
N VAL A 436 -20.37 9.94 1.89
CA VAL A 436 -20.57 8.85 2.87
C VAL A 436 -20.42 7.48 2.19
N ASN A 437 -19.82 6.51 2.87
CA ASN A 437 -19.52 5.19 2.30
C ASN A 437 -20.74 4.46 1.73
N GLY A 438 -21.86 4.46 2.46
CA GLY A 438 -23.09 3.78 2.07
C GLY A 438 -24.32 4.60 2.41
N ILE A 439 -25.28 4.65 1.47
CA ILE A 439 -26.58 5.28 1.70
C ILE A 439 -27.67 4.45 1.04
N THR A 440 -28.78 4.28 1.72
CA THR A 440 -29.93 3.56 1.17
C THR A 440 -30.67 4.42 0.13
N GLN A 441 -31.49 3.79 -0.72
CA GLN A 441 -32.34 4.52 -1.67
C GLN A 441 -33.30 5.51 -0.97
N MET A 442 -33.61 5.29 0.31
CA MET A 442 -34.41 6.19 1.14
C MET A 442 -33.63 7.39 1.70
N GLY A 443 -32.32 7.50 1.43
CA GLY A 443 -31.48 8.59 1.91
C GLY A 443 -31.08 8.49 3.39
N ARG A 444 -31.13 7.28 3.95
CA ARG A 444 -30.69 6.97 5.32
C ARG A 444 -29.39 6.21 5.32
#